data_AF-A0A1V2SX35-F1
#
_entry.id   AF-A0A1V2SX35-F1
#
_cell.length_a   1.000
_cell.length_b   1.000
_cell.length_c   1.000
_cell.angle_alpha   90.00
_cell.angle_beta   90.00
_cell.angle_gamma   90.00
#
_symmetry.space_group_name_H-M   'P 1'
#
loop_
_entity.id
_entity.type
_entity.pdbx_description
1 polymer ?
#
loop_
_entity_poly.entity_id
_entity_poly.type
_entity_poly.pdbx_seq_one_letter_code
_entity_poly.pdbx_strand_id
1 'polypeptide(L)' 'MKISRETLHQLIENKLCQAGLKREHAATVAEVLVYADARGIHSHGAVRV' A
#
# COMPACT_ATOMS: atom_id res chain seq x y z
N MET A 1 7.99 4.97 13.07
CA MET A 1 7.72 6.16 12.24
C MET A 1 6.22 6.24 12.01
N LYS A 2 5.55 7.35 12.34
CA LYS A 2 4.11 7.53 12.04
C LYS A 2 4.01 8.24 10.70
N ILE A 3 3.32 7.63 9.73
CA ILE A 3 3.02 8.22 8.43
C ILE A 3 1.51 8.27 8.23
N SER A 4 1.03 9.18 7.38
CA SER A 4 -0.40 9.25 7.05
C SER A 4 -0.81 8.10 6.15
N ARG A 5 -2.12 7.83 6.11
CA ARG A 5 -2.76 6.84 5.24
C ARG A 5 -2.44 7.12 3.77
N GLU A 6 -2.51 8.39 3.37
CA GLU A 6 -2.26 8.86 2.00
C GLU A 6 -0.79 8.65 1.60
N THR A 7 0.14 8.96 2.50
CA THR A 7 1.56 8.74 2.25
C THR A 7 1.87 7.25 2.13
N LEU A 8 1.29 6.40 3.00
CA LEU A 8 1.48 4.95 2.89
C LEU A 8 0.92 4.40 1.57
N HIS A 9 -0.25 4.88 1.15
CA HIS A 9 -0.86 4.51 -0.14
C HIS A 9 0.06 4.86 -1.31
N GLN A 10 0.56 6.09 -1.38
CA GLN A 10 1.46 6.54 -2.44
C GLN A 10 2.77 5.75 -2.47
N LEU A 11 3.35 5.43 -1.30
CA LEU A 11 4.57 4.64 -1.22
C LEU A 11 4.37 3.23 -1.78
N ILE A 12 3.25 2.58 -1.43
CA ILE A 12 2.93 1.24 -1.92
C ILE A 12 2.62 1.26 -3.43
N GLU A 13 1.77 2.18 -3.89
CA GLU A 13 1.42 2.31 -5.31
C GLU A 13 2.67 2.52 -6.17
N ASN A 14 3.55 3.43 -5.75
CA ASN A 14 4.79 3.72 -6.47
C ASN A 14 5.72 2.51 -6.53
N LYS A 15 5.88 1.77 -5.42
CA LYS A 15 6.71 0.57 -5.39
C LYS A 15 6.18 -0.52 -6.34
N LEU A 16 4.86 -0.73 -6.37
CA LEU A 16 4.22 -1.69 -7.27
C LEU A 16 4.32 -1.25 -8.75
N CYS A 17 4.17 0.05 -9.03
CA CYS A 17 4.39 0.58 -10.37
C CYS A 17 5.83 0.35 -10.85
N GLN A 18 6.82 0.59 -9.97
CA GLN A 18 8.23 0.34 -10.27
C GLN A 18 8.53 -1.16 -10.49
N ALA A 19 7.75 -2.05 -9.87
CA ALA A 19 7.81 -3.49 -10.11
C ALA A 19 7.09 -3.94 -11.40
N GLY A 20 6.55 -3.00 -12.19
CA GLY A 20 5.93 -3.28 -13.49
C GLY A 20 4.41 -3.42 -13.46
N LEU A 21 3.77 -3.20 -12.31
CA LEU A 21 2.32 -3.22 -12.22
C LEU A 21 1.71 -1.93 -12.82
N LYS A 22 0.59 -2.04 -13.55
CA LYS A 22 -0.13 -0.86 -14.04
C LYS A 22 -0.65 -0.04 -12.86
N ARG A 23 -0.64 1.30 -13.02
CA ARG A 23 -1.07 2.25 -12.00
C ARG A 23 -2.45 1.96 -11.42
N GLU A 24 -3.44 1.64 -12.27
CA GLU A 24 -4.79 1.29 -11.84
C GLU A 24 -4.85 0.07 -10.89
N HIS A 25 -4.03 -0.95 -11.16
CA HIS A 25 -3.94 -2.15 -10.33
C HIS A 25 -3.12 -1.86 -9.06
N ALA A 26 -2.03 -1.12 -9.18
CA ALA A 26 -1.20 -0.70 -8.04
C ALA A 26 -1.99 0.13 -7.02
N ALA A 27 -2.83 1.07 -7.49
CA ALA A 27 -3.68 1.88 -6.64
C ALA A 27 -4.71 1.04 -5.87
N THR A 28 -5.29 0.03 -6.54
CA THR A 28 -6.24 -0.91 -5.92
C THR A 28 -5.58 -1.78 -4.86
N VAL A 29 -4.39 -2.33 -5.15
CA VAL A 29 -3.64 -3.14 -4.19
C VAL A 29 -3.19 -2.28 -3.00
N ALA A 30 -2.70 -1.06 -3.25
CA ALA A 30 -2.29 -0.12 -2.20
C ALA A 30 -3.45 0.19 -1.24
N GLU A 31 -4.66 0.43 -1.75
CA GLU A 31 -5.84 0.69 -0.93
C GLU A 31 -6.14 -0.46 0.05
N VAL A 32 -6.11 -1.71 -0.42
CA VAL A 32 -6.39 -2.89 0.43
C VAL A 32 -5.33 -3.06 1.51
N LEU A 33 -4.05 -2.90 1.16
CA LEU A 33 -2.95 -3.06 2.11
C LEU A 33 -2.93 -1.95 3.16
N VAL A 34 -3.21 -0.71 2.75
CA VAL A 34 -3.34 0.43 3.66
C VAL A 34 -4.52 0.24 4.60
N TYR A 35 -5.66 -0.24 4.10
CA TYR A 35 -6.83 -0.54 4.92
C TYR A 35 -6.52 -1.59 6.00
N ALA A 36 -5.83 -2.67 5.64
CA ALA A 36 -5.43 -3.71 6.58
C ALA A 36 -4.45 -3.18 7.64
N ASP A 37 -3.46 -2.39 7.25
CA ASP A 37 -2.47 -1.81 8.17
C ASP A 37 -3.13 -0.83 9.15
N ALA A 38 -4.05 0.03 8.67
CA ALA A 38 -4.80 0.98 9.50
C ALA A 38 -5.70 0.27 10.54
N ARG A 39 -6.09 -0.98 10.30
CA ARG A 39 -6.87 -1.82 11.22
C ARG A 39 -5.99 -2.66 12.16
N GLY A 40 -4.66 -2.54 12.09
CA GLY A 40 -3.72 -3.33 12.89
C GLY A 40 -3.50 -4.75 12.37
N ILE A 41 -3.96 -5.08 11.16
CA ILE A 41 -3.77 -6.39 10.52
C ILE A 41 -2.47 -6.36 9.72
N HIS A 42 -1.35 -6.18 10.41
CA HIS A 42 -0.04 -5.93 9.78
C HIS A 42 0.40 -7.04 8.82
N SER A 43 0.05 -8.31 9.09
CA SER A 43 0.37 -9.45 8.22
C SER A 43 -0.28 -9.39 6.83
N HIS A 44 -1.33 -8.57 6.68
CA HIS A 44 -2.05 -8.34 5.43
C HIS A 44 -1.94 -6.88 4.97
N GLY A 45 -1.08 -6.08 5.63
CA GLY A 45 -0.87 -4.66 5.34
C GLY A 45 0.50 -4.39 4.71
N ALA A 46 1.14 -3.30 5.13
CA ALA A 46 2.37 -2.78 4.53
C ALA A 46 3.55 -3.77 4.50
N VAL A 47 3.56 -4.79 5.37
CA VAL A 47 4.61 -5.84 5.44
C VAL A 47 4.68 -6.70 4.16
N ARG A 48 3.63 -6.68 3.33
CA ARG A 48 3.51 -7.52 2.12
C ARG A 48 4.09 -6.91 0.85
N VAL A 49 4.69 -5.72 0.93
CA VAL A 49 5.11 -4.90 -0.23
C VAL A 49 6.61 -4.70 -0.30
#